data_AF-A0A4Y9S5G9-F1
#
_entry.id   AF-A0A4Y9S5G9-F1
#
_cell.length_a   1.000
_cell.length_b   1.000
_cell.length_c   1.000
_cell.angle_alpha   90.00
_cell.angle_beta   90.00
_cell.angle_gamma   90.00
#
_symmetry.space_group_name_H-M   'P 1'
#
loop_
_entity.id
_entity.type
_entity.pdbx_description
1 polymer ?
#
loop_
_entity_poly.entity_id
_entity_poly.type
_entity_poly.pdbx_seq_one_letter_code
_entity_poly.pdbx_strand_id
1 'polypeptide(L)'
;MNIACIGWGSLLWKPGPLIFATPWQPGGPELPLEFTRNSEDSDELALVITESAPLMPTYWALMTTSYLDDAREQLRQRERIALDHPEWIGTALASNQVASDLRVTTWLARQAFDAVIWTALPPRFHQQDGRAPDEGEALALLSALQGEARRKAEEYIRNIPSEIMTPYRQRIIEALHWPPFADTR
;
A
#
# COMPACT_ATOMS: atom_id res chain seq x y z
N MET A 1 6.06 -8.54 -21.61
CA MET A 1 6.80 -7.67 -20.69
C MET A 1 7.00 -8.37 -19.36
N ASN A 2 8.13 -8.16 -18.70
CA ASN A 2 8.33 -8.46 -17.28
C ASN A 2 7.74 -7.31 -16.46
N ILE A 3 6.60 -7.55 -15.80
CA ILE A 3 5.86 -6.52 -15.06
C ILE A 3 5.93 -6.85 -13.57
N ALA A 4 6.43 -5.90 -12.77
CA ALA A 4 6.40 -5.99 -11.32
C ALA A 4 5.17 -5.26 -10.74
N CYS A 5 4.64 -5.75 -9.64
CA CYS A 5 3.69 -5.04 -8.79
C CYS A 5 4.37 -4.70 -7.47
N ILE A 6 4.26 -3.45 -6.99
CA ILE A 6 4.75 -3.04 -5.67
C ILE A 6 3.61 -3.10 -4.65
N GLY A 7 3.91 -3.56 -3.43
CA GLY A 7 2.97 -3.66 -2.33
C GLY A 7 3.59 -3.40 -0.96
N TRP A 8 2.77 -2.92 -0.03
CA TRP A 8 3.18 -2.58 1.35
C TRP A 8 2.07 -2.79 2.40
N GLY A 9 0.88 -3.21 1.97
CA GLY A 9 -0.29 -3.39 2.83
C GLY A 9 -1.02 -4.68 2.52
N SER A 10 -2.36 -4.64 2.53
CA SER A 10 -3.19 -5.86 2.40
C SER A 10 -2.90 -6.74 1.18
N LEU A 11 -2.32 -6.20 0.11
CA LEU A 11 -1.87 -6.98 -1.05
C LEU A 11 -0.89 -8.11 -0.68
N LEU A 12 -0.10 -7.92 0.39
CA LEU A 12 0.92 -8.88 0.83
C LEU A 12 0.31 -10.19 1.35
N TRP A 13 -0.83 -10.13 2.04
CA TRP A 13 -1.50 -11.31 2.64
C TRP A 13 -2.90 -11.60 2.09
N LYS A 14 -3.50 -10.66 1.37
CA LYS A 14 -4.80 -10.78 0.70
C LYS A 14 -4.69 -10.29 -0.74
N PRO A 15 -3.97 -10.98 -1.64
CA PRO A 15 -3.81 -10.55 -3.03
C PRO A 15 -5.11 -10.60 -3.85
N GLY A 16 -6.14 -11.30 -3.35
CA GLY A 16 -7.42 -11.46 -4.04
C GLY A 16 -7.23 -12.18 -5.39
N PRO A 17 -7.74 -11.63 -6.52
CA PRO A 17 -7.62 -12.28 -7.82
C PRO A 17 -6.25 -12.09 -8.48
N LEU A 18 -5.35 -11.30 -7.90
CA LEU A 18 -4.01 -11.09 -8.47
C LEU A 18 -3.20 -12.39 -8.44
N ILE A 19 -2.68 -12.78 -9.59
CA ILE A 19 -1.83 -13.96 -9.74
C ILE A 19 -0.41 -13.50 -10.02
N PHE A 20 0.48 -13.79 -9.08
CA PHE A 20 1.90 -13.48 -9.19
C PHE A 20 2.70 -14.71 -9.65
N ALA A 21 3.69 -14.48 -10.50
CA ALA A 21 4.65 -15.48 -10.94
C ALA A 21 5.73 -15.75 -9.87
N THR A 22 5.87 -14.85 -8.90
CA THR A 22 6.79 -15.00 -7.76
C THR A 22 6.05 -14.70 -6.45
N PRO A 23 6.53 -15.21 -5.31
CA PRO A 23 6.17 -14.64 -4.01
C PRO A 23 6.52 -13.15 -3.93
N TRP A 24 5.95 -12.47 -2.94
CA TRP A 24 6.39 -11.12 -2.56
C TRP A 24 7.84 -11.15 -2.08
N GLN A 25 8.66 -10.24 -2.59
CA GLN A 25 10.07 -10.10 -2.28
C GLN A 25 10.32 -8.73 -1.66
N PRO A 26 11.17 -8.62 -0.63
CA PRO A 26 11.60 -7.31 -0.12
C PRO A 26 12.45 -6.57 -1.16
N GLY A 27 12.71 -5.28 -0.91
CA GLY A 27 13.62 -4.48 -1.73
C GLY A 27 12.94 -3.78 -2.92
N GLY A 28 11.66 -3.44 -2.78
CA GLY A 28 10.99 -2.47 -3.65
C GLY A 28 11.53 -1.04 -3.46
N PRO A 29 11.02 -0.04 -4.21
CA PRO A 29 11.37 1.36 -3.96
C PRO A 29 10.89 1.78 -2.58
N GLU A 30 11.69 2.55 -1.85
CA GLU A 30 11.19 3.18 -0.64
C GLU A 30 10.21 4.30 -1.00
N LEU A 31 9.04 4.29 -0.37
CA LEU A 31 7.95 5.23 -0.63
C LEU A 31 7.51 5.91 0.68
N PRO A 32 6.99 7.15 0.64
CA PRO A 32 6.56 7.84 1.84
C PRO A 32 5.20 7.28 2.24
N LEU A 33 5.16 6.36 3.19
CA LEU A 33 3.95 5.63 3.55
C LEU A 33 3.45 6.06 4.93
N GLU A 34 2.14 6.24 5.05
CA GLU A 34 1.49 6.46 6.35
C GLU A 34 0.05 5.94 6.37
N PHE A 35 -0.46 5.65 7.58
CA PHE A 35 -1.82 5.20 7.85
C PHE A 35 -2.86 6.33 7.70
N THR A 36 -3.10 6.77 6.47
CA THR A 36 -3.89 7.98 6.18
C THR A 36 -5.13 7.73 5.31
N ARG A 37 -5.51 6.47 5.09
CA ARG A 37 -6.72 6.12 4.32
C ARG A 37 -7.63 5.18 5.11
N ASN A 38 -8.84 5.61 5.44
CA ASN A 38 -9.92 4.69 5.78
C ASN A 38 -10.77 4.35 4.54
N SER A 39 -11.40 3.18 4.53
CA SER A 39 -12.32 2.79 3.45
C SER A 39 -13.76 3.17 3.80
N GLU A 40 -14.66 3.11 2.81
CA GLU A 40 -16.10 3.31 3.06
C GLU A 40 -16.72 2.15 3.85
N ASP A 41 -16.18 0.94 3.66
CA ASP A 41 -16.72 -0.31 4.17
C ASP A 41 -16.00 -0.80 5.44
N SER A 42 -14.97 -0.09 5.90
CA SER A 42 -14.13 -0.52 7.03
C SER A 42 -13.52 0.65 7.80
N ASP A 43 -13.51 0.52 9.13
CA ASP A 43 -12.81 1.42 10.04
C ASP A 43 -11.29 1.17 10.14
N GLU A 44 -10.76 0.30 9.29
CA GLU A 44 -9.32 0.08 9.14
C GLU A 44 -8.65 1.33 8.56
N LEU A 45 -7.51 1.74 9.13
CA LEU A 45 -6.60 2.67 8.47
C LEU A 45 -5.60 1.86 7.64
N ALA A 46 -5.47 2.21 6.36
CA ALA A 46 -4.58 1.59 5.41
C ALA A 46 -3.36 2.49 5.14
N LEU A 47 -2.22 1.85 4.86
CA LEU A 47 -1.02 2.52 4.39
C LEU A 47 -1.21 3.01 2.96
N VAL A 48 -0.99 4.31 2.75
CA VAL A 48 -0.97 4.93 1.42
C VAL A 48 0.18 5.91 1.30
N ILE A 49 0.50 6.27 0.05
CA ILE A 49 1.54 7.25 -0.25
C ILE A 49 1.10 8.62 0.29
N THR A 50 1.87 9.17 1.22
CA THR A 50 1.65 10.45 1.88
C THR A 50 2.95 11.23 1.83
N GLU A 51 3.09 12.21 0.94
CA GLU A 51 4.40 12.84 0.65
C GLU A 51 5.12 13.48 1.85
N SER A 52 4.39 13.87 2.90
CA SER A 52 4.99 14.38 4.13
C SER A 52 5.51 13.29 5.09
N ALA A 53 5.26 12.01 4.80
CA ALA A 53 5.65 10.89 5.64
C ALA A 53 7.10 10.43 5.38
N PRO A 54 7.73 9.75 6.34
CA PRO A 54 9.03 9.12 6.13
C PRO A 54 8.99 8.03 5.07
N LEU A 55 10.13 7.82 4.41
CA LEU A 55 10.29 6.71 3.47
C LEU A 55 10.29 5.37 4.20
N MET A 56 9.49 4.44 3.69
CA MET A 56 9.34 3.08 4.21
C MET A 56 9.67 2.05 3.14
N PRO A 57 10.20 0.87 3.52
CA PRO A 57 10.46 -0.19 2.58
C PRO A 57 9.16 -0.71 1.96
N THR A 58 9.24 -1.16 0.71
CA THR A 58 8.14 -1.83 0.02
C THR A 58 8.58 -3.18 -0.52
N TYR A 59 7.60 -4.00 -0.91
CA TYR A 59 7.80 -5.31 -1.50
C TYR A 59 7.40 -5.27 -2.97
N TRP A 60 7.88 -6.24 -3.74
CA TRP A 60 7.49 -6.41 -5.12
C TRP A 60 7.25 -7.88 -5.46
N ALA A 61 6.43 -8.14 -6.46
CA ALA A 61 6.21 -9.47 -7.04
C ALA A 61 6.04 -9.37 -8.56
N LEU A 62 6.47 -10.38 -9.31
CA LEU A 62 6.22 -10.42 -10.75
C LEU A 62 4.78 -10.82 -11.03
N MET A 63 4.12 -10.09 -11.93
CA MET A 63 2.83 -10.47 -12.48
C MET A 63 2.98 -11.68 -13.41
N THR A 64 1.95 -12.54 -13.47
CA THR A 64 1.91 -13.62 -14.47
C THR A 64 1.58 -13.11 -15.88
N THR A 65 0.81 -12.04 -15.99
CA THR A 65 0.53 -11.39 -17.28
C THR A 65 1.76 -10.63 -17.79
N SER A 66 1.89 -10.60 -19.11
CA SER A 66 2.95 -9.88 -19.80
C SER A 66 2.45 -8.61 -20.51
N TYR A 67 1.16 -8.28 -20.34
CA TYR A 67 0.48 -7.11 -20.89
C TYR A 67 0.19 -6.08 -19.79
N LEU A 68 0.59 -4.83 -20.02
CA LEU A 68 0.49 -3.77 -19.02
C LEU A 68 -0.94 -3.43 -18.65
N ASP A 69 -1.83 -3.32 -19.64
CA ASP A 69 -3.23 -2.97 -19.41
C ASP A 69 -3.95 -4.05 -18.59
N ASP A 70 -3.67 -5.33 -18.86
CA ASP A 70 -4.18 -6.45 -18.05
C ASP A 70 -3.66 -6.37 -16.61
N ALA A 71 -2.39 -6.06 -16.41
CA ALA A 71 -1.80 -5.94 -15.07
C ALA A 71 -2.45 -4.78 -14.28
N ARG A 72 -2.62 -3.63 -14.93
CA ARG A 72 -3.30 -2.46 -14.36
C ARG A 72 -4.76 -2.78 -14.02
N GLU A 73 -5.47 -3.47 -14.91
CA GLU A 73 -6.88 -3.84 -14.70
C GLU A 73 -7.04 -4.85 -13.57
N GLN A 74 -6.16 -5.85 -13.46
CA GLN A 74 -6.20 -6.79 -12.34
C GLN A 74 -5.97 -6.08 -11.00
N LEU A 75 -5.03 -5.13 -10.92
CA LEU A 75 -4.79 -4.35 -9.71
C LEU A 75 -5.97 -3.42 -9.40
N ARG A 76 -6.53 -2.76 -10.41
CA ARG A 76 -7.75 -1.92 -10.28
C ARG A 76 -8.93 -2.73 -9.71
N GLN A 77 -9.18 -3.92 -10.24
CA GLN A 77 -10.24 -4.81 -9.76
C GLN A 77 -10.00 -5.23 -8.31
N ARG A 78 -8.75 -5.58 -7.96
CA ARG A 78 -8.39 -5.94 -6.58
C ARG A 78 -8.63 -4.79 -5.62
N GLU A 79 -8.27 -3.58 -5.98
CA GLU A 79 -8.40 -2.38 -5.14
C GLU A 79 -9.79 -1.73 -5.24
N ARG A 80 -10.69 -2.27 -6.08
CA ARG A 80 -12.04 -1.75 -6.35
C ARG A 80 -12.01 -0.28 -6.79
N ILE A 81 -10.99 0.11 -7.54
CA ILE A 81 -10.81 1.47 -8.05
C ILE A 81 -11.81 1.71 -9.19
N ALA A 82 -12.52 2.83 -9.18
CA ALA A 82 -13.47 3.17 -10.25
C ALA A 82 -12.76 3.45 -11.59
N LEU A 83 -13.45 3.20 -12.71
CA LEU A 83 -12.86 3.32 -14.06
C LEU A 83 -12.49 4.75 -14.45
N ASP A 84 -13.10 5.75 -13.82
CA ASP A 84 -12.82 7.18 -13.97
C ASP A 84 -11.62 7.66 -13.15
N HIS A 85 -10.99 6.77 -12.37
CA HIS A 85 -9.76 7.03 -11.60
C HIS A 85 -8.57 6.15 -12.03
N PRO A 86 -8.19 6.13 -13.32
CA PRO A 86 -7.06 5.32 -13.80
C PRO A 86 -5.70 5.77 -13.23
N GLU A 87 -5.61 6.99 -12.71
CA GLU A 87 -4.44 7.56 -12.04
C GLU A 87 -4.17 6.94 -10.66
N TRP A 88 -5.16 6.30 -10.03
CA TRP A 88 -4.96 5.56 -8.77
C TRP A 88 -4.26 4.22 -8.97
N ILE A 89 -3.95 3.87 -10.22
CA ILE A 89 -2.98 2.82 -10.56
C ILE A 89 -1.73 3.49 -11.09
N GLY A 90 -0.71 3.56 -10.24
CA GLY A 90 0.61 4.05 -10.62
C GLY A 90 1.24 3.12 -11.67
N THR A 91 2.00 3.69 -12.60
CA THR A 91 2.69 2.94 -13.63
C THR A 91 3.99 3.64 -14.02
N ALA A 92 5.07 2.87 -14.12
CA ALA A 92 6.34 3.33 -14.67
C ALA A 92 6.85 2.31 -15.69
N LEU A 93 7.44 2.82 -16.77
CA LEU A 93 8.00 2.03 -17.86
C LEU A 93 9.50 2.29 -17.93
N ALA A 94 10.30 1.22 -18.10
CA ALA A 94 11.74 1.38 -18.27
C ALA A 94 12.10 2.23 -19.50
N SER A 95 11.24 2.20 -20.53
CA SER A 95 11.40 2.96 -21.77
C SER A 95 10.92 4.42 -21.70
N ASN A 96 10.18 4.81 -20.65
CA ASN A 96 9.59 6.16 -20.54
C ASN A 96 9.82 6.74 -19.15
N GLN A 97 10.77 7.67 -19.06
CA GLN A 97 11.14 8.37 -17.82
C GLN A 97 10.21 9.55 -17.48
N VAL A 98 9.11 9.76 -18.21
CA VAL A 98 8.20 10.90 -17.99
C VAL A 98 7.20 10.61 -16.86
N ALA A 99 7.21 11.49 -15.86
CA ALA A 99 6.16 11.77 -14.85
C ALA A 99 5.53 10.59 -14.10
N SER A 100 6.28 9.53 -13.84
CA SER A 100 5.99 8.61 -12.73
C SER A 100 6.82 8.98 -11.50
N ASP A 101 6.43 8.52 -10.32
CA ASP A 101 7.16 8.76 -9.07
C ASP A 101 8.67 8.51 -9.26
N LEU A 102 9.49 9.52 -8.98
CA LEU A 102 10.94 9.48 -9.22
C LEU A 102 11.62 8.35 -8.44
N ARG A 103 11.09 8.00 -7.27
CA ARG A 103 11.60 6.90 -6.43
C ARG A 103 11.37 5.56 -7.14
N VAL A 104 10.20 5.38 -7.72
CA VAL A 104 9.83 4.17 -8.47
C VAL A 104 10.64 4.06 -9.77
N THR A 105 10.76 5.14 -10.55
CA THR A 105 11.55 5.12 -11.79
C THR A 105 13.04 4.88 -11.54
N THR A 106 13.61 5.50 -10.50
CA THR A 106 15.01 5.30 -10.10
C THR A 106 15.26 3.86 -9.66
N TRP A 107 14.33 3.26 -8.91
CA TRP A 107 14.41 1.86 -8.54
C TRP A 107 14.28 0.95 -9.76
N LEU A 108 13.28 1.18 -10.62
CA LEU A 108 13.02 0.40 -11.84
C LEU A 108 14.23 0.38 -12.77
N ALA A 109 14.93 1.50 -12.93
CA ALA A 109 16.14 1.60 -13.77
C ALA A 109 17.29 0.68 -13.31
N ARG A 110 17.25 0.18 -12.07
CA ARG A 110 18.22 -0.79 -11.52
C ARG A 110 17.72 -2.23 -11.60
N GLN A 111 16.47 -2.45 -12.03
CA GLN A 111 15.86 -3.76 -12.17
C GLN A 111 15.87 -4.23 -13.62
N ALA A 112 15.64 -5.53 -13.83
CA ALA A 112 15.46 -6.14 -15.15
C ALA A 112 13.97 -6.24 -15.55
N PHE A 113 13.13 -5.29 -15.10
CA PHE A 113 11.71 -5.24 -15.40
C PHE A 113 11.42 -4.23 -16.50
N ASP A 114 10.44 -4.53 -17.36
CA ASP A 114 10.01 -3.63 -18.42
C ASP A 114 9.05 -2.56 -17.89
N ALA A 115 8.25 -2.91 -16.87
CA ALA A 115 7.26 -2.04 -16.26
C ALA A 115 7.03 -2.38 -14.78
N VAL A 116 6.48 -1.42 -14.06
CA VAL A 116 6.00 -1.62 -12.69
C VAL A 116 4.66 -0.91 -12.47
N ILE A 117 3.78 -1.54 -11.70
CA ILE A 117 2.50 -0.99 -11.25
C ILE A 117 2.41 -0.98 -9.73
N TRP A 118 1.59 -0.08 -9.17
CA TRP A 118 1.33 -0.01 -7.74
C TRP A 118 0.00 0.71 -7.46
N THR A 119 -0.54 0.52 -6.27
CA THR A 119 -1.73 1.23 -5.80
C THR A 119 -1.36 2.66 -5.42
N ALA A 120 -1.93 3.65 -6.10
CA ALA A 120 -1.72 5.09 -5.88
C ALA A 120 -2.99 5.78 -5.36
N LEU A 121 -3.73 5.10 -4.48
CA LEU A 121 -4.90 5.67 -3.82
C LEU A 121 -4.49 6.89 -2.98
N PRO A 122 -5.24 8.01 -3.05
CA PRO A 122 -4.95 9.17 -2.22
C PRO A 122 -5.27 8.89 -0.75
N PRO A 123 -4.71 9.67 0.18
CA PRO A 123 -5.23 9.74 1.54
C PRO A 123 -6.74 9.98 1.54
N ARG A 124 -7.42 9.43 2.55
CA ARG A 124 -8.86 9.62 2.72
C ARG A 124 -9.22 9.52 4.19
N PHE A 125 -9.98 10.50 4.67
CA PHE A 125 -10.44 10.52 6.04
C PHE A 125 -11.83 11.14 6.13
N HIS A 126 -12.70 10.57 6.95
CA HIS A 126 -14.11 11.01 7.07
C HIS A 126 -14.81 11.22 5.72
N GLN A 127 -14.67 10.23 4.81
CA GLN A 127 -15.27 10.24 3.48
C GLN A 127 -14.79 11.37 2.54
N GLN A 128 -13.67 12.03 2.86
CA GLN A 128 -13.07 13.08 2.03
C GLN A 128 -11.77 12.57 1.42
N ASP A 129 -11.73 12.38 0.10
CA ASP A 129 -10.50 12.05 -0.62
C ASP A 129 -9.52 13.24 -0.61
N GLY A 130 -8.24 12.94 -0.51
CA GLY A 130 -7.15 13.92 -0.39
C GLY A 130 -6.94 14.45 1.04
N ARG A 131 -7.84 14.16 1.99
CA ARG A 131 -7.65 14.50 3.41
C ARG A 131 -6.93 13.35 4.12
N ALA A 132 -5.71 13.60 4.58
CA ALA A 132 -5.04 12.74 5.55
C ALA A 132 -5.44 13.14 6.98
N PRO A 133 -5.67 12.18 7.90
CA PRO A 133 -5.75 12.48 9.32
C PRO A 133 -4.38 12.86 9.88
N ASP A 134 -4.37 13.71 10.90
CA ASP A 134 -3.20 13.81 11.77
C ASP A 134 -3.05 12.58 12.69
N GLU A 135 -1.92 12.47 13.40
CA GLU A 135 -1.64 11.34 14.31
C GLU A 135 -2.73 11.20 15.39
N GLY A 136 -3.22 12.32 15.92
CA GLY A 136 -4.24 12.36 16.96
C GLY A 136 -5.60 11.91 16.45
N GLU A 137 -6.00 12.36 15.26
CA GLU A 137 -7.22 11.94 14.58
C GLU A 137 -7.20 10.43 14.27
N ALA A 138 -6.08 9.92 13.74
CA ALA A 138 -5.89 8.51 13.46
C ALA A 138 -6.00 7.66 14.74
N LEU A 139 -5.33 8.09 15.81
CA LEU A 139 -5.38 7.38 17.09
C LEU A 139 -6.77 7.44 17.73
N ALA A 140 -7.46 8.59 17.67
CA ALA A 140 -8.80 8.75 18.21
C ALA A 140 -9.80 7.84 17.50
N LEU A 141 -9.73 7.74 16.16
CA LEU A 141 -10.55 6.83 15.37
C LEU A 141 -10.37 5.38 15.85
N LEU A 142 -9.13 4.90 15.89
CA LEU A 142 -8.82 3.51 16.25
C LEU A 142 -9.15 3.20 17.73
N SER A 143 -8.95 4.16 18.63
CA SER A 143 -9.25 4.02 20.06
C SER A 143 -10.74 3.83 20.31
N ALA A 144 -11.59 4.47 19.50
CA ALA A 144 -13.04 4.42 19.63
C ALA A 144 -13.65 3.09 19.15
N LEU A 145 -12.94 2.31 18.35
CA LEU A 145 -13.45 1.06 17.79
C LEU A 145 -13.68 0.00 18.88
N GLN A 146 -14.77 -0.75 18.70
CA GLN A 146 -15.19 -1.84 19.59
C GLN A 146 -15.52 -3.10 18.80
N GLY A 147 -15.53 -4.25 19.49
CA GLY A 147 -15.93 -5.53 18.92
C GLY A 147 -15.17 -5.89 17.64
N GLU A 148 -15.92 -6.28 16.61
CA GLU A 148 -15.37 -6.78 15.35
C GLU A 148 -14.58 -5.72 14.58
N ALA A 149 -15.00 -4.45 14.62
CA ALA A 149 -14.28 -3.36 13.96
C ALA A 149 -12.89 -3.17 14.57
N ARG A 150 -12.81 -3.19 15.91
CA ARG A 150 -11.52 -3.11 16.63
C ARG A 150 -10.61 -4.27 16.28
N ARG A 151 -11.15 -5.49 16.28
CA ARG A 151 -10.38 -6.71 15.97
C ARG A 151 -9.78 -6.65 14.56
N LYS A 152 -10.58 -6.24 13.56
CA LYS A 152 -10.11 -6.12 12.18
C LYS A 152 -9.04 -5.02 12.01
N ALA A 153 -9.24 -3.85 12.62
CA ALA A 153 -8.27 -2.76 12.57
C ALA A 153 -6.94 -3.15 13.24
N GLU A 154 -7.02 -3.78 14.41
CA GLU A 154 -5.86 -4.34 15.10
C GLU A 154 -5.15 -5.38 14.20
N GLU A 155 -5.88 -6.36 13.67
CA GLU A 155 -5.31 -7.38 12.79
C GLU A 155 -4.64 -6.76 11.56
N TYR A 156 -5.24 -5.75 10.94
CA TYR A 156 -4.64 -5.07 9.80
C TYR A 156 -3.29 -4.47 10.16
N ILE A 157 -3.22 -3.67 11.24
CA ILE A 157 -2.01 -2.98 11.68
C ILE A 157 -0.92 -3.96 12.12
N ARG A 158 -1.32 -5.07 12.75
CA ARG A 158 -0.39 -6.11 13.22
C ARG A 158 0.13 -6.98 12.08
N ASN A 159 -0.61 -7.13 10.97
CA ASN A 159 -0.20 -7.86 9.77
C ASN A 159 0.78 -7.10 8.88
N ILE A 160 0.90 -5.78 9.02
CA ILE A 160 1.93 -5.04 8.29
C ILE A 160 3.32 -5.58 8.69
N PRO A 161 4.23 -5.85 7.74
CA PRO A 161 5.58 -6.34 8.05
C PRO A 161 6.30 -5.48 9.08
N SER A 162 7.08 -6.09 9.96
CA SER A 162 7.70 -5.37 11.09
C SER A 162 8.66 -4.26 10.64
N GLU A 163 9.25 -4.38 9.45
CA GLU A 163 10.14 -3.35 8.89
C GLU A 163 9.43 -2.06 8.46
N ILE A 164 8.10 -2.09 8.28
CA ILE A 164 7.30 -0.90 7.95
C ILE A 164 6.78 -0.28 9.26
N MET A 165 7.64 0.51 9.92
CA MET A 165 7.33 1.17 11.18
C MET A 165 7.16 2.68 10.99
N THR A 166 5.98 3.09 10.52
CA THR A 166 5.66 4.51 10.35
C THR A 166 5.46 5.21 11.70
N PRO A 167 5.57 6.55 11.77
CA PRO A 167 5.24 7.31 12.97
C PRO A 167 3.87 6.97 13.56
N TYR A 168 2.80 6.91 12.74
CA TYR A 168 1.48 6.59 13.29
C TYR A 168 1.43 5.16 13.80
N ARG A 169 2.09 4.21 13.12
CA ARG A 169 2.14 2.81 13.56
C ARG A 169 2.77 2.70 14.93
N GLN A 170 3.92 3.34 15.13
CA GLN A 170 4.60 3.37 16.42
C GLN A 170 3.67 3.92 17.51
N ARG A 171 3.04 5.07 17.25
CA ARG A 171 2.12 5.70 18.19
C ARG A 171 0.93 4.80 18.53
N ILE A 172 0.37 4.10 17.54
CA ILE A 172 -0.74 3.17 17.71
C ILE A 172 -0.32 1.98 18.57
N ILE A 173 0.86 1.39 18.31
CA ILE A 173 1.40 0.29 19.12
C ILE A 173 1.52 0.72 20.58
N GLU A 174 2.10 1.90 20.83
CA GLU A 174 2.31 2.44 22.19
C GLU A 174 1.00 2.73 22.93
N ALA A 175 0.00 3.33 22.27
CA ALA A 175 -1.27 3.66 22.92
C ALA A 175 -2.23 2.47 23.04
N LEU A 176 -2.35 1.66 22.00
CA LEU A 176 -3.38 0.63 21.90
C LEU A 176 -2.88 -0.76 22.23
N HIS A 177 -1.57 -0.93 22.44
CA HIS A 177 -0.92 -2.20 22.75
C HIS A 177 -1.15 -3.24 21.64
N TRP A 178 -0.99 -2.82 20.38
CA TRP A 178 -1.18 -3.63 19.18
C TRP A 178 0.16 -4.01 18.51
N PRO A 179 1.02 -4.84 19.13
CA PRO A 179 2.34 -5.12 18.61
C PRO A 179 2.28 -5.89 17.27
N PRO A 180 3.24 -5.69 16.35
CA PRO A 180 3.33 -6.48 15.12
C PRO A 180 3.24 -7.99 15.41
N PHE A 181 2.68 -8.76 14.50
CA PHE A 181 2.85 -10.20 14.57
C PHE A 181 4.33 -10.54 14.39
N ALA A 182 4.78 -11.61 15.06
CA ALA A 182 6.14 -12.09 14.86
C ALA A 182 6.29 -12.49 13.38
N ASP A 183 7.35 -12.02 12.73
CA ASP A 183 7.65 -12.41 11.35
C ASP A 183 7.94 -13.92 11.35
N THR A 184 6.96 -14.71 10.93
CA THR A 184 7.17 -16.13 10.63
C THR A 184 7.94 -16.20 9.32
N ARG A 185 9.27 -16.22 9.43
CA ARG A 185 10.19 -16.49 8.32
C ARG A 185 10.04 -17.91 7.80
#